data_AF-A0A8X7N0X8-F1
#
_entry.id   AF-A0A8X7N0X8-F1
#
_cell.length_a   1.000
_cell.length_b   1.000
_cell.length_c   1.000
_cell.angle_alpha   90.00
_cell.angle_beta   90.00
_cell.angle_gamma   90.00
#
_symmetry.space_group_name_H-M   'P 1'
#
loop_
_entity.id
_entity.type
_entity.pdbx_description
1 polymer ?
#
loop_
_entity_poly.entity_id
_entity_poly.type
_entity_poly.pdbx_seq_one_letter_code
_entity_poly.pdbx_strand_id
1 'polypeptide(L)'
;MRRGGGLAALDRHSTTTSSFAELSSALSAAQLSELRTQLATFSTALRSFATTHRTQILRDPEFRHAFQKMCASLGVDPLSGGGGGGAGPGGTATTRSQGFSKRFGSIWADILPGLSDFQYDLGVQIIDVCLSTRALNGGMISMDELILRIMALRSGLTRSGSGSGSGGGSTAFDASAAVITPDDIARSIQLLEPLGSGYTIINVPSSSSSSSNSKTTPQFRQMVRSVPRELDMDAQTVLGILLASDHLTLDTLVRAQPGVNKPAWTEERARAVLEGMLMGEGTLWVDDQTHPPRYYSLAAATSML
;
A
#
# COMPACT_ATOMS: atom_id res chain seq x y z
N MET A 1 -77.43 -0.32 -2.79
CA MET A 1 -76.99 -1.17 -1.67
C MET A 1 -75.50 -1.46 -1.83
N ARG A 2 -74.66 -0.82 -1.01
CA ARG A 2 -73.20 -0.98 -1.02
C ARG A 2 -72.86 -2.32 -0.37
N ARG A 3 -72.24 -3.25 -1.11
CA ARG A 3 -71.73 -4.51 -0.57
C ARG A 3 -70.55 -4.15 0.36
N GLY A 4 -70.76 -4.27 1.68
CA GLY A 4 -69.72 -4.06 2.67
C GLY A 4 -68.58 -5.04 2.46
N GLY A 5 -67.34 -4.55 2.42
CA GLY A 5 -66.14 -5.39 2.39
C GLY A 5 -66.09 -6.23 3.67
N GLY A 6 -66.43 -7.50 3.55
CA GLY A 6 -66.46 -8.45 4.65
C GLY A 6 -65.09 -9.05 4.94
N LEU A 7 -64.95 -9.60 6.15
CA LEU A 7 -63.78 -10.29 6.72
C LEU A 7 -63.05 -11.25 5.75
N ALA A 8 -63.75 -11.81 4.76
CA ALA A 8 -63.16 -12.63 3.69
C ALA A 8 -62.13 -11.89 2.81
N ALA A 9 -62.24 -10.56 2.65
CA ALA A 9 -61.25 -9.76 1.93
C ALA A 9 -59.95 -9.59 2.75
N LEU A 10 -60.07 -9.47 4.08
CA LEU A 10 -58.95 -9.41 5.00
C LEU A 10 -58.22 -10.75 5.08
N ASP A 11 -58.97 -11.86 5.14
CA ASP A 11 -58.43 -13.23 5.19
C ASP A 11 -57.70 -13.61 3.88
N ARG A 12 -58.28 -13.21 2.73
CA ARG A 12 -57.58 -13.31 1.43
C ARG A 12 -56.32 -12.47 1.40
N HIS A 13 -56.35 -11.25 1.94
CA HIS A 13 -55.17 -10.39 1.99
C HIS A 13 -54.07 -10.98 2.88
N SER A 14 -54.42 -11.52 4.04
CA SER A 14 -53.52 -12.26 4.94
C SER A 14 -52.88 -13.45 4.23
N THR A 15 -53.70 -14.32 3.62
CA THR A 15 -53.26 -15.53 2.89
C THR A 15 -52.39 -15.20 1.67
N THR A 16 -52.71 -14.10 0.98
CA THR A 16 -51.95 -13.64 -0.18
C THR A 16 -50.58 -13.10 0.26
N THR A 17 -50.55 -12.36 1.37
CA THR A 17 -49.29 -11.82 1.94
C THR A 17 -48.39 -12.95 2.46
N SER A 18 -48.94 -13.96 3.12
CA SER A 18 -48.16 -15.12 3.57
C SER A 18 -47.61 -15.94 2.40
N SER A 19 -48.42 -16.20 1.36
CA SER A 19 -47.95 -16.94 0.18
C SER A 19 -46.91 -16.15 -0.63
N PHE A 20 -47.01 -14.83 -0.74
CA PHE A 20 -45.96 -13.99 -1.33
C PHE A 20 -44.67 -14.00 -0.49
N ALA A 21 -44.77 -13.99 0.84
CA ALA A 21 -43.61 -14.08 1.71
C ALA A 21 -42.89 -15.44 1.58
N GLU A 22 -43.65 -16.53 1.55
CA GLU A 22 -43.13 -17.88 1.32
C GLU A 22 -42.44 -17.98 -0.04
N LEU A 23 -43.09 -17.54 -1.12
CA LEU A 23 -42.52 -17.59 -2.47
C LEU A 23 -41.27 -16.73 -2.60
N SER A 24 -41.27 -15.53 -1.99
CA SER A 24 -40.08 -14.67 -1.93
C SER A 24 -38.93 -15.32 -1.17
N SER A 25 -39.20 -15.95 -0.02
CA SER A 25 -38.19 -16.69 0.75
C SER A 25 -37.66 -17.91 -0.01
N ALA A 26 -38.51 -18.65 -0.71
CA ALA A 26 -38.12 -19.80 -1.51
C ALA A 26 -37.28 -19.39 -2.74
N LEU A 27 -37.67 -18.31 -3.42
CA LEU A 27 -36.93 -17.76 -4.56
C LEU A 27 -35.55 -17.26 -4.14
N SER A 28 -35.48 -16.50 -3.04
CA SER A 28 -34.19 -16.05 -2.50
C SER A 28 -33.33 -17.21 -2.01
N ALA A 29 -33.91 -18.23 -1.39
CA ALA A 29 -33.18 -19.45 -1.01
C ALA A 29 -32.61 -20.19 -2.23
N ALA A 30 -33.37 -20.31 -3.31
CA ALA A 30 -32.93 -20.92 -4.57
C ALA A 30 -31.81 -20.11 -5.25
N GLN A 31 -31.94 -18.78 -5.28
CA GLN A 31 -30.89 -17.90 -5.78
C GLN A 31 -29.61 -18.01 -4.94
N LEU A 32 -29.74 -18.08 -3.61
CA LEU A 32 -28.59 -18.26 -2.72
C LEU A 32 -27.93 -19.63 -2.89
N SER A 33 -28.70 -20.70 -3.13
CA SER A 33 -28.12 -22.02 -3.41
C SER A 33 -27.39 -22.04 -4.75
N GLU A 34 -27.95 -21.42 -5.78
CA GLU A 34 -27.32 -21.33 -7.10
C GLU A 34 -26.06 -20.46 -7.08
N LEU A 35 -26.08 -19.33 -6.37
CA LEU A 35 -24.87 -18.53 -6.19
C LEU A 35 -23.79 -19.30 -5.42
N ARG A 36 -24.17 -20.12 -4.43
CA ARG A 36 -23.21 -20.97 -3.69
C ARG A 36 -22.58 -22.03 -4.58
N THR A 37 -23.35 -22.68 -5.45
CA THR A 37 -22.82 -23.67 -6.40
C THR A 37 -21.90 -23.00 -7.43
N GLN A 38 -22.28 -21.86 -7.98
CA GLN A 38 -21.45 -21.08 -8.90
C GLN A 38 -20.14 -20.59 -8.26
N LEU A 39 -20.18 -20.14 -7.00
CA LEU A 39 -18.96 -19.78 -6.27
C LEU A 39 -18.08 -20.99 -5.95
N ALA A 40 -18.67 -22.17 -5.71
CA ALA A 40 -17.92 -23.40 -5.49
C ALA A 40 -17.22 -23.90 -6.77
N THR A 41 -17.91 -23.88 -7.91
CA THR A 41 -17.30 -24.24 -9.21
C THR A 41 -16.23 -23.24 -9.62
N PHE A 42 -16.49 -21.95 -9.42
CA PHE A 42 -15.50 -20.91 -9.73
C PHE A 42 -14.27 -20.99 -8.80
N SER A 43 -14.46 -21.18 -7.50
CA SER A 43 -13.33 -21.29 -6.55
C SER A 43 -12.46 -22.52 -6.82
N THR A 44 -13.06 -23.65 -7.22
CA THR A 44 -12.30 -24.84 -7.63
C THR A 44 -11.54 -24.63 -8.95
N ALA A 45 -12.15 -23.95 -9.93
CA ALA A 45 -11.47 -23.58 -11.17
C ALA A 45 -10.29 -22.61 -10.91
N LEU A 46 -10.51 -21.58 -10.08
CA LEU A 46 -9.46 -20.63 -9.71
C LEU A 46 -8.36 -21.33 -8.91
N ARG A 47 -8.69 -22.27 -8.01
CA ARG A 47 -7.69 -23.11 -7.31
C ARG A 47 -6.82 -23.88 -8.29
N SER A 48 -7.43 -24.57 -9.25
CA SER A 48 -6.69 -25.28 -10.30
C SER A 48 -5.78 -24.32 -11.06
N PHE A 49 -6.29 -23.17 -11.48
CA PHE A 49 -5.55 -22.15 -12.21
C PHE A 49 -4.34 -21.61 -11.41
N ALA A 50 -4.53 -21.31 -10.14
CA ALA A 50 -3.47 -20.83 -9.25
C ALA A 50 -2.34 -21.87 -9.10
N THR A 51 -2.68 -23.15 -8.98
CA THR A 51 -1.66 -24.21 -8.86
C THR A 51 -0.90 -24.44 -10.16
N THR A 52 -1.57 -24.38 -11.32
CA THR A 52 -0.91 -24.59 -12.63
C THR A 52 -0.03 -23.41 -13.03
N HIS A 53 -0.44 -22.18 -12.71
CA HIS A 53 0.27 -20.96 -13.11
C HIS A 53 1.08 -20.31 -11.99
N ARG A 54 1.34 -21.02 -10.88
CA ARG A 54 2.04 -20.46 -9.70
C ARG A 54 3.35 -19.75 -10.05
N THR A 55 4.22 -20.40 -10.82
CA THR A 55 5.52 -19.83 -11.19
C THR A 55 5.39 -18.61 -12.10
N GLN A 56 4.34 -18.58 -12.94
CA GLN A 56 4.04 -17.43 -13.80
C GLN A 56 3.53 -16.25 -12.98
N ILE A 57 2.66 -16.48 -11.99
CA ILE A 57 2.19 -15.46 -11.04
C ILE A 57 3.36 -14.85 -10.26
N LEU A 58 4.37 -15.66 -9.92
CA LEU A 58 5.54 -15.19 -9.21
C LEU A 58 6.55 -14.49 -10.12
N ARG A 59 6.63 -14.83 -11.40
CA ARG A 59 7.62 -14.25 -12.32
C ARG A 59 7.14 -12.98 -13.01
N ASP A 60 5.89 -12.97 -13.48
CA ASP A 60 5.33 -11.89 -14.27
C ASP A 60 4.49 -10.93 -13.41
N PRO A 61 4.91 -9.66 -13.27
CA PRO A 61 4.19 -8.67 -12.48
C PRO A 61 2.81 -8.30 -13.05
N GLU A 62 2.65 -8.25 -14.37
CA GLU A 62 1.36 -7.87 -14.98
C GLU A 62 0.32 -8.94 -14.72
N PHE A 63 0.72 -10.20 -14.91
CA PHE A 63 -0.12 -11.35 -14.64
C PHE A 63 -0.48 -11.47 -13.15
N ARG A 64 0.48 -11.20 -12.26
CA ARG A 64 0.23 -11.15 -10.80
C ARG A 64 -0.85 -10.14 -10.46
N HIS A 65 -0.73 -8.91 -10.98
CA HIS A 65 -1.70 -7.84 -10.73
C HIS A 65 -3.09 -8.18 -11.29
N ALA A 66 -3.18 -8.74 -12.50
CA ALA A 66 -4.44 -9.18 -13.08
C ALA A 66 -5.13 -10.26 -12.22
N PHE A 67 -4.36 -11.22 -11.72
CA PHE A 67 -4.84 -12.26 -10.82
C PHE A 67 -5.36 -11.69 -9.49
N GLN A 68 -4.63 -10.75 -8.89
CA GLN A 68 -5.04 -10.12 -7.63
C GLN A 68 -6.27 -9.22 -7.81
N LYS A 69 -6.39 -8.51 -8.94
CA LYS A 69 -7.59 -7.73 -9.27
C LYS A 69 -8.84 -8.62 -9.39
N MET A 70 -8.68 -9.82 -9.95
CA MET A 70 -9.75 -10.83 -10.00
C MET A 70 -10.12 -11.34 -8.60
N CYS A 71 -9.16 -11.54 -7.72
CA CYS A 71 -9.45 -11.91 -6.33
C CYS A 71 -10.18 -10.78 -5.59
N ALA A 72 -9.72 -9.53 -5.75
CA ALA A 72 -10.29 -8.36 -5.11
C ALA A 72 -11.75 -8.09 -5.53
N SER A 73 -12.10 -8.30 -6.80
CA SER A 73 -13.50 -8.12 -7.28
C SER A 73 -14.48 -9.10 -6.62
N LEU A 74 -13.99 -10.23 -6.12
CA LEU A 74 -14.77 -11.24 -5.41
C LEU A 74 -14.80 -11.00 -3.89
N GLY A 75 -14.16 -9.93 -3.39
CA GLY A 75 -14.00 -9.68 -1.96
C GLY A 75 -13.08 -10.68 -1.28
N VAL A 76 -12.24 -11.35 -2.09
CA VAL A 76 -11.19 -12.24 -1.64
C VAL A 76 -9.90 -11.46 -1.60
N ASP A 77 -9.29 -11.40 -0.41
CA ASP A 77 -7.91 -10.96 -0.30
C ASP A 77 -6.98 -12.17 -0.42
N PRO A 78 -6.21 -12.30 -1.52
CA PRO A 78 -5.27 -13.41 -1.69
C PRO A 78 -4.11 -13.36 -0.69
N LEU A 79 -3.99 -12.27 0.08
CA LEU A 79 -2.89 -11.97 0.99
C LEU A 79 -3.30 -12.16 2.45
N SER A 80 -4.60 -12.35 2.71
CA SER A 80 -5.17 -12.74 4.01
C SER A 80 -4.93 -14.22 4.33
N GLY A 81 -3.76 -14.72 3.92
CA GLY A 81 -3.36 -16.10 4.05
C GLY A 81 -2.70 -16.38 5.39
N GLY A 82 -3.38 -17.13 6.28
CA GLY A 82 -2.70 -17.81 7.39
C GLY A 82 -2.56 -16.98 8.67
N GLY A 83 -3.63 -16.35 9.14
CA GLY A 83 -3.63 -15.62 10.40
C GLY A 83 -4.98 -15.68 11.11
N GLY A 84 -5.30 -16.82 11.72
CA GLY A 84 -6.37 -16.88 12.70
C GLY A 84 -6.06 -15.95 13.89
N GLY A 85 -6.95 -15.00 14.15
CA GLY A 85 -7.20 -14.51 15.51
C GLY A 85 -6.17 -13.54 16.12
N GLY A 86 -6.02 -12.35 15.55
CA GLY A 86 -5.52 -11.18 16.29
C GLY A 86 -6.62 -10.57 17.16
N ALA A 87 -7.16 -11.32 18.13
CA ALA A 87 -7.93 -10.75 19.22
C ALA A 87 -6.97 -10.01 20.16
N GLY A 88 -6.67 -8.75 19.85
CA GLY A 88 -6.13 -7.84 20.85
C GLY A 88 -7.15 -7.69 21.99
N PRO A 89 -6.75 -7.74 23.26
CA PRO A 89 -7.67 -7.55 24.37
C PRO A 89 -8.07 -6.07 24.42
N GLY A 90 -9.12 -5.68 23.67
CA GLY A 90 -9.66 -4.31 23.74
C GLY A 90 -10.36 -3.74 22.49
N GLY A 91 -10.45 -4.45 21.37
CA GLY A 91 -11.10 -3.92 20.15
C GLY A 91 -12.58 -4.30 20.06
N THR A 92 -13.49 -3.35 20.30
CA THR A 92 -14.93 -3.53 20.08
C THR A 92 -15.25 -3.85 18.62
N ALA A 93 -15.55 -5.12 18.34
CA ALA A 93 -15.95 -5.61 17.02
C ALA A 93 -17.25 -4.95 16.56
N THR A 94 -17.15 -3.93 15.70
CA THR A 94 -18.28 -3.41 14.94
C THR A 94 -18.72 -4.48 13.94
N THR A 95 -19.65 -5.29 14.40
CA THR A 95 -20.20 -6.45 13.70
C THR A 95 -21.15 -5.94 12.62
N ARG A 96 -20.75 -5.91 11.34
CA ARG A 96 -21.73 -5.78 10.24
C ARG A 96 -21.37 -6.34 8.85
N SER A 97 -20.16 -6.87 8.61
CA SER A 97 -19.84 -7.52 7.31
C SER A 97 -18.89 -8.73 7.36
N GLN A 98 -18.56 -9.24 8.55
CA GLN A 98 -17.41 -10.14 8.82
C GLN A 98 -17.64 -11.65 8.56
N GLY A 99 -18.71 -12.07 7.87
CA GLY A 99 -19.03 -13.50 7.73
C GLY A 99 -18.48 -14.19 6.48
N PHE A 100 -18.55 -13.50 5.34
CA PHE A 100 -18.25 -14.09 4.03
C PHE A 100 -16.77 -13.96 3.66
N SER A 101 -16.21 -12.75 3.78
CA SER A 101 -14.80 -12.47 3.47
C SER A 101 -13.82 -13.31 4.31
N LYS A 102 -14.12 -13.54 5.61
CA LYS A 102 -13.28 -14.34 6.51
C LYS A 102 -13.24 -15.83 6.17
N ARG A 103 -14.38 -16.40 5.72
CA ARG A 103 -14.43 -17.80 5.27
C ARG A 103 -13.67 -17.99 3.97
N PHE A 104 -13.72 -17.02 3.06
CA PHE A 104 -12.94 -17.10 1.82
C PHE A 104 -11.46 -16.80 2.06
N GLY A 105 -11.05 -15.80 2.84
CA GLY A 105 -9.63 -15.52 3.14
C GLY A 105 -8.87 -16.74 3.70
N SER A 106 -9.51 -17.51 4.59
CA SER A 106 -8.96 -18.77 5.10
C SER A 106 -8.83 -19.87 4.04
N ILE A 107 -9.66 -19.87 2.99
CA ILE A 107 -9.56 -20.82 1.88
C ILE A 107 -8.32 -20.50 1.03
N TRP A 108 -7.95 -19.22 0.90
CA TRP A 108 -6.82 -18.79 0.08
C TRP A 108 -5.46 -18.98 0.76
N ALA A 109 -5.43 -18.91 2.10
CA ALA A 109 -4.27 -19.25 2.92
C ALA A 109 -3.65 -20.61 2.58
N ASP A 110 -4.50 -21.64 2.49
CA ASP A 110 -4.07 -23.02 2.21
C ASP A 110 -3.81 -23.28 0.71
N ILE A 111 -4.24 -22.37 -0.17
CA ILE A 111 -4.21 -22.56 -1.63
C ILE A 111 -3.09 -21.80 -2.31
N LEU A 112 -2.74 -20.62 -1.79
CA LEU A 112 -1.70 -19.75 -2.31
C LEU A 112 -0.51 -19.60 -1.37
N PRO A 113 0.09 -20.68 -0.78
CA PRO A 113 1.22 -20.53 0.13
C PRO A 113 2.30 -19.60 -0.43
N GLY A 114 2.61 -19.68 -1.73
CA GLY A 114 3.71 -18.91 -2.33
C GLY A 114 3.44 -17.45 -2.62
N LEU A 115 2.18 -17.04 -2.76
CA LEU A 115 1.88 -15.64 -3.03
C LEU A 115 1.95 -14.84 -1.74
N SER A 116 1.41 -15.40 -0.65
CA SER A 116 1.58 -14.84 0.69
C SER A 116 3.04 -14.89 1.14
N ASP A 117 3.74 -16.02 0.92
CA ASP A 117 5.17 -16.14 1.27
C ASP A 117 6.01 -15.10 0.54
N PHE A 118 5.79 -14.90 -0.77
CA PHE A 118 6.49 -13.88 -1.54
C PHE A 118 6.30 -12.46 -0.97
N GLN A 119 5.10 -12.14 -0.50
CA GLN A 119 4.80 -10.82 0.05
C GLN A 119 5.26 -10.65 1.49
N TYR A 120 5.23 -11.71 2.30
CA TYR A 120 5.84 -11.70 3.62
C TYR A 120 7.36 -11.53 3.52
N ASP A 121 8.02 -12.24 2.60
CA ASP A 121 9.43 -12.06 2.29
C ASP A 121 9.72 -10.63 1.82
N LEU A 122 8.88 -10.08 0.93
CA LEU A 122 9.01 -8.69 0.48
C LEU A 122 8.83 -7.71 1.64
N GLY A 123 7.87 -7.95 2.55
CA GLY A 123 7.65 -7.16 3.75
C GLY A 123 8.88 -7.11 4.66
N VAL A 124 9.51 -8.27 4.92
CA VAL A 124 10.74 -8.35 5.73
C VAL A 124 11.90 -7.59 5.06
N GLN A 125 12.04 -7.70 3.74
CA GLN A 125 13.07 -6.96 3.00
C GLN A 125 12.84 -5.45 3.02
N ILE A 126 11.58 -5.00 2.94
CA ILE A 126 11.23 -3.58 3.09
C ILE A 126 11.65 -3.09 4.48
N ILE A 127 11.35 -3.87 5.53
CA ILE A 127 11.76 -3.53 6.90
C ILE A 127 13.27 -3.39 7.01
N ASP A 128 14.03 -4.35 6.48
CA ASP A 128 15.49 -4.34 6.55
C ASP A 128 16.11 -3.13 5.82
N VAL A 129 15.63 -2.82 4.60
CA VAL A 129 16.07 -1.62 3.87
C VAL A 129 15.70 -0.35 4.63
N CYS A 130 14.48 -0.25 5.16
CA CYS A 130 14.05 0.93 5.91
C CYS A 130 14.82 1.11 7.22
N LEU A 131 15.16 0.03 7.93
CA LEU A 131 15.96 0.09 9.16
C LEU A 131 17.42 0.45 8.89
N SER A 132 18.04 -0.16 7.88
CA SER A 132 19.44 0.10 7.51
C SER A 132 19.66 1.52 6.98
N THR A 133 18.66 2.08 6.29
CA THR A 133 18.75 3.44 5.71
C THR A 133 18.27 4.53 6.67
N ARG A 134 17.61 4.18 7.78
CA ARG A 134 16.94 5.13 8.69
C ARG A 134 17.84 6.27 9.17
N ALA A 135 19.10 5.96 9.49
CA ALA A 135 20.06 6.95 9.98
C ALA A 135 20.50 7.95 8.89
N LEU A 136 20.41 7.55 7.62
CA LEU A 136 20.86 8.35 6.48
C LEU A 136 19.74 9.12 5.79
N ASN A 137 18.50 8.65 5.86
CA ASN A 137 17.37 9.24 5.14
C ASN A 137 16.28 9.81 6.06
N GLY A 138 16.46 9.76 7.38
CA GLY A 138 15.45 10.19 8.36
C GLY A 138 14.21 9.29 8.37
N GLY A 139 14.30 8.09 7.81
CA GLY A 139 13.21 7.14 7.72
C GLY A 139 12.24 7.35 6.55
N MET A 140 12.64 8.11 5.53
CA MET A 140 11.90 8.29 4.27
C MET A 140 12.73 7.79 3.08
N ILE A 141 12.13 6.98 2.21
CA ILE A 141 12.79 6.45 1.01
C ILE A 141 11.86 6.55 -0.20
N SER A 142 12.40 6.90 -1.37
CA SER A 142 11.59 6.90 -2.60
C SER A 142 11.23 5.47 -3.03
N MET A 143 10.08 5.29 -3.67
CA MET A 143 9.65 3.97 -4.14
C MET A 143 10.68 3.34 -5.10
N ASP A 144 11.21 4.14 -6.03
CA ASP A 144 12.20 3.69 -7.02
C ASP A 144 13.49 3.20 -6.35
N GLU A 145 13.98 3.96 -5.36
CA GLU A 145 15.19 3.61 -4.63
C GLU A 145 15.00 2.41 -3.71
N LEU A 146 13.81 2.27 -3.09
CA LEU A 146 13.45 1.09 -2.31
C LEU A 146 13.47 -0.16 -3.20
N ILE A 147 12.89 -0.09 -4.40
CA ILE A 147 12.93 -1.20 -5.38
C ILE A 147 14.38 -1.54 -5.73
N LEU A 148 15.21 -0.55 -6.06
CA LEU A 148 16.62 -0.75 -6.39
C LEU A 148 17.39 -1.44 -5.26
N ARG A 149 17.20 -1.00 -4.01
CA ARG A 149 17.85 -1.59 -2.84
C ARG A 149 17.38 -3.02 -2.57
N ILE A 150 16.09 -3.30 -2.70
CA ILE A 150 15.56 -4.66 -2.53
C ILE A 150 16.10 -5.58 -3.64
N MET A 151 16.16 -5.11 -4.88
CA MET A 151 16.76 -5.86 -5.98
C MET A 151 18.26 -6.13 -5.73
N ALA A 152 18.99 -5.17 -5.18
CA ALA A 152 20.39 -5.35 -4.76
C ALA A 152 20.52 -6.41 -3.65
N LEU A 153 19.63 -6.41 -2.64
CA LEU A 153 19.60 -7.44 -1.59
C LEU A 153 19.30 -8.83 -2.16
N ARG A 154 18.34 -8.95 -3.08
CA ARG A 154 17.94 -10.23 -3.69
C ARG A 154 18.97 -10.80 -4.66
N SER A 155 19.68 -9.95 -5.39
CA SER A 155 20.71 -10.37 -6.36
C SER A 155 22.01 -10.83 -5.69
N GLY A 156 22.12 -10.76 -4.36
CA GLY A 156 23.31 -11.18 -3.63
C GLY A 156 24.54 -10.31 -3.90
N LEU A 157 24.38 -9.19 -4.62
CA LEU A 157 25.45 -8.26 -4.95
C LEU A 157 25.73 -7.34 -3.75
N THR A 158 26.18 -7.94 -2.66
CA THR A 158 26.92 -7.18 -1.65
C THR A 158 28.12 -6.55 -2.36
N ARG A 159 28.26 -5.23 -2.26
CA ARG A 159 29.42 -4.45 -2.70
C ARG A 159 30.65 -4.81 -1.86
N SER A 160 31.03 -6.09 -1.84
CA SER A 160 32.27 -6.55 -1.23
C SER A 160 33.39 -6.43 -2.25
N GLY A 161 34.16 -5.35 -2.12
CA GLY A 161 35.57 -5.34 -2.51
C GLY A 161 35.89 -4.91 -3.94
N SER A 162 36.45 -3.71 -4.05
CA SER A 162 37.69 -3.49 -4.81
C SER A 162 38.76 -4.50 -4.32
N GLY A 163 38.68 -5.74 -4.77
CA GLY A 163 39.51 -6.83 -4.30
C GLY A 163 39.64 -7.90 -5.37
N SER A 164 40.78 -7.85 -6.07
CA SER A 164 41.38 -8.97 -6.81
C SER A 164 41.19 -10.29 -6.05
N GLY A 165 40.33 -11.18 -6.57
CA GLY A 165 40.07 -12.50 -6.01
C GLY A 165 39.56 -13.44 -7.09
N SER A 166 40.48 -14.13 -7.73
CA SER A 166 40.24 -15.24 -8.65
C SER A 166 39.60 -16.43 -7.92
N GLY A 167 38.49 -16.93 -8.46
CA GLY A 167 37.78 -18.15 -8.05
C GLY A 167 36.27 -17.95 -8.24
N GLY A 168 35.59 -18.39 -9.30
CA GLY A 168 35.70 -19.67 -9.98
C GLY A 168 34.53 -20.57 -9.56
N GLY A 169 33.31 -20.31 -10.08
CA GLY A 169 32.16 -21.20 -9.88
C GLY A 169 30.79 -20.60 -10.24
N SER A 170 30.08 -21.26 -11.16
CA SER A 170 28.67 -21.14 -11.60
C SER A 170 28.23 -19.84 -12.32
N THR A 171 28.20 -19.77 -13.66
CA THR A 171 27.15 -20.27 -14.58
C THR A 171 25.75 -19.72 -14.29
N ALA A 172 25.22 -18.94 -15.23
CA ALA A 172 23.85 -18.46 -15.32
C ALA A 172 23.40 -17.60 -14.13
N PHE A 173 23.64 -16.29 -14.23
CA PHE A 173 22.96 -15.28 -13.43
C PHE A 173 21.47 -15.60 -13.35
N ASP A 174 21.01 -15.89 -12.14
CA ASP A 174 19.63 -16.23 -11.84
C ASP A 174 18.72 -15.03 -12.11
N ALA A 175 18.31 -14.88 -13.37
CA ALA A 175 17.26 -13.98 -13.84
C ALA A 175 15.86 -14.41 -13.35
N SER A 176 15.78 -15.11 -12.22
CA SER A 176 14.57 -15.53 -11.52
C SER A 176 14.30 -14.72 -10.24
N ALA A 177 15.02 -13.60 -10.02
CA ALA A 177 14.57 -12.58 -9.09
C ALA A 177 13.28 -11.97 -9.64
N ALA A 178 12.13 -12.40 -9.11
CA ALA A 178 10.82 -11.89 -9.46
C ALA A 178 10.82 -10.35 -9.53
N VAL A 179 10.39 -9.80 -10.66
CA VAL A 179 10.31 -8.34 -10.85
C VAL A 179 9.35 -7.77 -9.81
N ILE A 180 9.81 -6.76 -9.08
CA ILE A 180 9.07 -6.11 -7.99
C ILE A 180 8.41 -4.87 -8.56
N THR A 181 7.11 -4.74 -8.36
CA THR A 181 6.35 -3.54 -8.74
C THR A 181 6.09 -2.65 -7.54
N PRO A 182 5.79 -1.34 -7.75
CA PRO A 182 5.35 -0.46 -6.67
C PRO A 182 4.06 -0.96 -5.99
N ASP A 183 3.18 -1.64 -6.73
CA ASP A 183 1.96 -2.24 -6.18
C ASP A 183 2.24 -3.42 -5.25
N ASP A 184 3.28 -4.22 -5.52
CA ASP A 184 3.74 -5.27 -4.61
C ASP A 184 4.24 -4.70 -3.28
N ILE A 185 4.97 -3.58 -3.33
CA ILE A 185 5.43 -2.87 -2.14
C ILE A 185 4.25 -2.28 -1.38
N ALA A 186 3.31 -1.63 -2.07
CA ALA A 186 2.15 -1.02 -1.44
C ALA A 186 1.32 -2.04 -0.65
N ARG A 187 1.13 -3.23 -1.21
CA ARG A 187 0.42 -4.34 -0.55
C ARG A 187 1.23 -4.95 0.58
N SER A 188 2.54 -5.10 0.41
CA SER A 188 3.40 -5.59 1.49
C SER A 188 3.37 -4.63 2.69
N ILE A 189 3.28 -3.32 2.47
CA ILE A 189 3.11 -2.33 3.53
C ILE A 189 1.75 -2.49 4.23
N GLN A 190 0.66 -2.75 3.49
CA GLN A 190 -0.65 -3.04 4.09
C GLN A 190 -0.61 -4.29 4.99
N LEU A 191 0.18 -5.31 4.62
CA LEU A 191 0.40 -6.49 5.47
C LEU A 191 1.17 -6.17 6.76
N LEU A 192 1.96 -5.10 6.78
CA LEU A 192 2.71 -4.65 7.96
C LEU A 192 1.88 -3.76 8.91
N GLU A 193 0.73 -3.24 8.45
CA GLU A 193 -0.15 -2.36 9.24
C GLU A 193 -0.59 -2.98 10.58
N PRO A 194 -0.99 -4.28 10.66
CA PRO A 194 -1.39 -4.91 11.93
C PRO A 194 -0.28 -4.97 12.99
N LEU A 195 0.99 -4.85 12.58
CA LEU A 195 2.13 -4.83 13.50
C LEU A 195 2.30 -3.47 14.20
N GLY A 196 1.56 -2.44 13.79
CA GLY A 196 1.67 -1.09 14.36
C GLY A 196 3.03 -0.43 14.12
N SER A 197 3.77 -0.88 13.10
CA SER A 197 5.16 -0.50 12.84
C SER A 197 5.31 0.87 12.14
N GLY A 198 4.20 1.52 11.78
CA GLY A 198 4.19 2.91 11.31
C GLY A 198 4.65 3.10 9.86
N TYR A 199 4.71 2.03 9.06
CA TYR A 199 5.01 2.12 7.63
C TYR A 199 3.83 2.72 6.88
N THR A 200 4.06 3.83 6.18
CA THR A 200 3.03 4.52 5.40
C THR A 200 3.58 4.98 4.06
N ILE A 201 2.71 5.02 3.05
CA ILE A 201 3.05 5.55 1.73
C ILE A 201 2.56 7.00 1.68
N ILE A 202 3.47 7.91 1.36
CA ILE A 202 3.21 9.33 1.26
C ILE A 202 3.47 9.77 -0.17
N ASN A 203 2.56 10.55 -0.71
CA ASN A 203 2.69 11.16 -2.03
C ASN A 203 3.18 12.58 -1.84
N VAL A 204 4.46 12.81 -2.09
CA VAL A 204 5.06 14.15 -1.97
C VAL A 204 4.93 14.86 -3.32
N PRO A 205 4.44 16.11 -3.37
CA PRO A 205 4.38 16.86 -4.62
C PRO A 205 5.79 17.06 -5.16
N SER A 206 6.02 16.73 -6.43
CA SER A 206 7.32 16.87 -7.09
C SER A 206 7.17 17.77 -8.32
N SER A 207 8.02 18.77 -8.43
CA SER A 207 8.05 19.68 -9.59
C SER A 207 9.13 19.31 -10.61
N SER A 208 9.83 18.19 -10.45
CA SER A 208 10.87 17.75 -11.40
C SER A 208 10.21 17.21 -12.67
N SER A 209 10.03 18.07 -13.66
CA SER A 209 9.60 17.72 -15.01
C SER A 209 10.67 16.91 -15.75
N SER A 210 10.81 15.63 -15.45
CA SER A 210 11.57 14.70 -16.29
C SER A 210 10.64 13.93 -17.23
N SER A 211 9.95 14.66 -18.11
CA SER A 211 9.44 14.14 -19.38
C SER A 211 8.86 15.30 -20.17
N SER A 212 9.59 15.74 -21.20
CA SER A 212 9.01 16.53 -22.28
C SER A 212 7.76 15.83 -22.80
N ASN A 213 6.66 16.56 -22.95
CA ASN A 213 5.37 16.10 -23.49
C ASN A 213 4.53 15.18 -22.59
N SER A 214 3.97 15.71 -21.50
CA SER A 214 2.66 15.23 -21.04
C SER A 214 1.89 16.33 -20.30
N LYS A 215 0.61 16.43 -20.65
CA LYS A 215 -0.34 17.49 -20.29
C LYS A 215 -0.72 17.37 -18.81
N THR A 216 -0.35 18.40 -18.01
CA THR A 216 -0.99 18.80 -16.73
C THR A 216 -1.59 17.68 -15.88
N THR A 217 -0.76 16.81 -15.30
CA THR A 217 -1.12 16.02 -14.11
C THR A 217 -0.12 16.40 -13.02
N PRO A 218 -0.55 16.80 -11.80
CA PRO A 218 0.38 17.07 -10.71
C PRO A 218 1.25 15.82 -10.48
N GLN A 219 2.55 15.94 -10.70
CA GLN A 219 3.49 14.83 -10.51
C GLN A 219 3.71 14.65 -9.01
N PHE A 220 3.33 13.49 -8.48
CA PHE A 220 3.61 13.10 -7.10
C PHE A 220 4.69 12.04 -7.12
N ARG A 221 5.68 12.17 -6.23
CA ARG A 221 6.65 11.11 -5.97
C ARG A 221 6.12 10.28 -4.82
N GLN A 222 5.93 8.99 -5.06
CA GLN A 222 5.56 8.03 -4.01
C GLN A 222 6.79 7.73 -3.17
N MET A 223 6.66 7.91 -1.86
CA MET A 223 7.72 7.68 -0.89
C MET A 223 7.17 6.80 0.23
N VAL A 224 8.01 5.91 0.75
CA VAL A 224 7.71 5.06 1.89
C VAL A 224 8.32 5.70 3.13
N ARG A 225 7.50 5.89 4.15
CA ARG A 225 7.92 6.34 5.47
C ARG A 225 7.93 5.16 6.43
N SER A 226 8.95 5.08 7.27
CA SER A 226 9.16 4.00 8.25
C SER A 226 9.05 4.46 9.71
N VAL A 227 8.77 5.74 9.94
CA VAL A 227 8.68 6.35 11.27
C VAL A 227 7.21 6.54 11.66
N PRO A 228 6.79 6.17 12.89
CA PRO A 228 5.39 6.23 13.31
C PRO A 228 4.85 7.64 13.59
N ARG A 229 5.69 8.67 13.62
CA ARG A 229 5.29 10.06 13.90
C ARG A 229 4.64 10.72 12.69
N GLU A 230 3.42 11.23 12.81
CA GLU A 230 2.71 11.92 11.71
C GLU A 230 3.53 13.05 11.09
N LEU A 231 3.47 13.14 9.75
CA LEU A 231 4.17 14.16 8.98
C LEU A 231 3.16 15.27 8.69
N ASP A 232 3.41 16.45 9.22
CA ASP A 232 2.52 17.60 9.08
C ASP A 232 2.32 17.96 7.60
N MET A 233 1.15 18.51 7.26
CA MET A 233 0.80 18.97 5.91
C MET A 233 1.75 20.06 5.42
N ASP A 234 2.33 20.81 6.35
CA ASP A 234 3.30 21.85 6.06
C ASP A 234 4.70 21.26 5.83
N ALA A 235 5.08 20.26 6.62
CA ALA A 235 6.30 19.48 6.40
C ALA A 235 6.27 18.77 5.03
N GLN A 236 5.13 18.22 4.62
CA GLN A 236 4.94 17.64 3.28
C GLN A 236 5.16 18.67 2.15
N THR A 237 4.70 19.91 2.32
CA THR A 237 4.94 20.97 1.32
C THR A 237 6.40 21.42 1.29
N VAL A 238 7.05 21.52 2.45
CA VAL A 238 8.47 21.85 2.55
C VAL A 238 9.33 20.78 1.86
N LEU A 239 9.01 19.50 2.09
CA LEU A 239 9.66 18.38 1.41
C LEU A 239 9.44 18.43 -0.10
N GLY A 240 8.25 18.77 -0.57
CA GLY A 240 7.99 18.93 -2.00
C GLY A 240 8.84 20.02 -2.66
N ILE A 241 9.05 21.14 -1.95
CA ILE A 241 9.95 22.21 -2.40
C ILE A 241 11.40 21.73 -2.36
N LEU A 242 11.84 21.04 -1.30
CA LEU A 242 13.20 20.50 -1.17
C LEU A 242 13.53 19.35 -2.14
N LEU A 243 12.54 18.64 -2.67
CA LEU A 243 12.75 17.68 -3.75
C LEU A 243 12.88 18.35 -5.11
N ALA A 244 12.41 19.60 -5.22
CA ALA A 244 12.55 20.43 -6.41
C ALA A 244 13.85 21.26 -6.42
N SER A 245 14.29 21.68 -5.24
CA SER A 245 15.49 22.50 -5.03
C SER A 245 16.44 21.83 -4.05
N ASP A 246 17.73 21.78 -4.37
CA ASP A 246 18.73 21.10 -3.53
C ASP A 246 18.84 21.65 -2.10
N HIS A 247 18.60 22.96 -1.93
CA HIS A 247 18.62 23.62 -0.64
C HIS A 247 17.40 24.50 -0.43
N LEU A 248 17.04 24.72 0.82
CA LEU A 248 16.00 25.66 1.23
C LEU A 248 16.58 26.66 2.22
N THR A 249 16.23 27.93 2.06
CA THR A 249 16.48 28.98 3.06
C THR A 249 15.14 29.50 3.59
N LEU A 250 15.17 30.12 4.77
CA LEU A 250 13.96 30.70 5.36
C LEU A 250 13.31 31.70 4.41
N ASP A 251 14.10 32.60 3.82
CA ASP A 251 13.60 33.62 2.89
C ASP A 251 12.97 33.01 1.63
N THR A 252 13.54 31.92 1.11
CA THR A 252 12.95 31.22 -0.03
C THR A 252 11.62 30.56 0.32
N LEU A 253 11.45 30.06 1.55
CA LEU A 253 10.21 29.45 1.99
C LEU A 253 9.11 30.49 2.20
N VAL A 254 9.44 31.64 2.80
CA VAL A 254 8.51 32.76 2.98
C VAL A 254 8.05 33.34 1.64
N ARG A 255 8.95 33.40 0.64
CA ARG A 255 8.63 33.84 -0.72
C ARG A 255 7.89 32.78 -1.54
N ALA A 256 8.05 31.49 -1.23
CA ALA A 256 7.35 30.43 -1.93
C ALA A 256 5.86 30.52 -1.60
N GLN A 257 5.00 30.65 -2.62
CA GLN A 257 3.55 30.57 -2.39
C GLN A 257 3.11 29.10 -2.34
N PRO A 258 2.48 28.64 -1.26
CA PRO A 258 2.07 27.25 -1.13
C PRO A 258 0.78 26.96 -1.94
N GLY A 259 0.87 26.90 -3.26
CA GLY A 259 -0.25 26.50 -4.13
C GLY A 259 -1.55 27.35 -3.98
N VAL A 260 -2.61 26.95 -4.68
CA VAL A 260 -3.81 27.78 -4.90
C VAL A 260 -4.70 27.95 -3.64
N ASN A 261 -4.50 27.15 -2.58
CA ASN A 261 -5.43 27.07 -1.45
C ASN A 261 -4.79 27.22 -0.05
N LYS A 262 -3.48 27.47 0.08
CA LYS A 262 -2.85 27.66 1.39
C LYS A 262 -2.45 29.13 1.60
N PRO A 263 -2.59 29.66 2.82
CA PRO A 263 -2.13 31.01 3.13
C PRO A 263 -0.61 31.10 2.95
N ALA A 264 -0.14 32.30 2.58
CA ALA A 264 1.27 32.59 2.45
C ALA A 264 2.05 32.21 3.73
N TRP A 265 3.30 31.80 3.56
CA TRP A 265 4.16 31.42 4.68
C TRP A 265 4.48 32.65 5.53
N THR A 266 4.15 32.60 6.82
CA THR A 266 4.68 33.54 7.81
C THR A 266 6.05 33.06 8.28
N GLU A 267 6.91 33.99 8.70
CA GLU A 267 8.26 33.68 9.18
C GLU A 267 8.24 32.72 10.39
N GLU A 268 7.31 32.96 11.31
CA GLU A 268 7.13 32.13 12.51
C GLU A 268 6.69 30.69 12.17
N ARG A 269 5.77 30.53 11.22
CA ARG A 269 5.31 29.21 10.75
C ARG A 269 6.42 28.47 10.02
N ALA A 270 7.16 29.16 9.15
CA ALA A 270 8.31 28.61 8.46
C ALA A 270 9.37 28.11 9.45
N ARG A 271 9.70 28.92 10.47
CA ARG A 271 10.64 28.55 11.53
C ARG A 271 10.16 27.35 12.34
N ALA A 272 8.89 27.34 12.77
CA ALA A 272 8.33 26.25 13.56
C ALA A 272 8.33 24.91 12.80
N VAL A 273 8.02 24.93 11.50
CA VAL A 273 8.05 23.72 10.66
C VAL A 273 9.48 23.23 10.45
N LEU A 274 10.43 24.13 10.16
CA LEU A 274 11.84 23.77 10.00
C LEU A 274 12.44 23.21 11.28
N GLU A 275 12.16 23.81 12.43
CA GLU A 275 12.59 23.32 13.74
C GLU A 275 11.95 21.98 14.09
N GLY A 276 10.66 21.81 13.81
CA GLY A 276 9.94 20.54 13.98
C GLY A 276 10.50 19.42 13.11
N MET A 277 10.84 19.71 11.85
CA MET A 277 11.46 18.74 10.94
C MET A 277 12.91 18.41 11.32
N LEU A 278 13.68 19.40 11.79
CA LEU A 278 15.07 19.23 12.21
C LEU A 278 15.19 18.44 13.53
N MET A 279 14.54 18.92 14.58
CA MET A 279 14.68 18.38 15.95
C MET A 279 13.68 17.27 16.24
N GLY A 280 12.47 17.35 15.67
CA GLY A 280 11.38 16.43 15.97
C GLY A 280 11.38 15.18 15.09
N GLU A 281 11.55 15.36 13.78
CA GLU A 281 11.46 14.26 12.81
C GLU A 281 12.84 13.75 12.34
N GLY A 282 13.87 14.60 12.37
CA GLY A 282 15.21 14.26 11.87
C GLY A 282 15.24 14.07 10.35
N THR A 283 14.40 14.82 9.62
CA THR A 283 14.23 14.71 8.15
C THR A 283 15.02 15.74 7.37
N LEU A 284 15.59 16.74 8.06
CA LEU A 284 16.42 17.79 7.50
C LEU A 284 17.82 17.82 8.11
N TRP A 285 18.79 18.25 7.30
CA TRP A 285 20.09 18.73 7.77
C TRP A 285 20.17 20.24 7.64
N VAL A 286 20.86 20.87 8.58
CA VAL A 286 21.14 22.31 8.57
C VAL A 286 22.64 22.53 8.33
N ASP A 287 22.94 23.47 7.44
CA ASP A 287 24.28 24.00 7.22
C ASP A 287 24.37 25.43 7.74
N ASP A 288 25.01 25.58 8.90
CA ASP A 288 25.28 26.86 9.57
C ASP A 288 26.55 27.55 9.04
N GLN A 289 27.31 26.94 8.14
CA GLN A 289 28.54 27.52 7.59
C GLN A 289 28.24 28.62 6.55
N THR A 290 26.98 28.77 6.15
CA THR A 290 26.53 29.79 5.20
C THR A 290 25.45 30.68 5.82
N HIS A 291 25.48 31.97 5.49
CA HIS A 291 24.44 32.92 5.90
C HIS A 291 23.66 33.36 4.66
N PRO A 292 22.32 33.23 4.64
CA PRO A 292 21.45 32.60 5.65
C PRO A 292 21.62 31.06 5.71
N PRO A 293 21.28 30.42 6.85
CA PRO A 293 21.45 28.98 7.03
C PRO A 293 20.65 28.19 5.98
N ARG A 294 21.25 27.12 5.48
CA ARG A 294 20.68 26.29 4.42
C ARG A 294 20.17 24.97 4.99
N TYR A 295 18.98 24.59 4.58
CA TYR A 295 18.34 23.33 4.95
C TYR A 295 18.36 22.39 3.76
N TYR A 296 18.73 21.14 4.01
CA TYR A 296 18.80 20.06 3.02
C TYR A 296 17.87 18.94 3.43
N SER A 297 17.18 18.31 2.48
CA SER A 297 16.39 17.11 2.79
C SER A 297 17.25 15.86 2.69
N LEU A 298 17.23 15.03 3.73
CA LEU A 298 17.93 13.74 3.70
C LEU A 298 17.33 12.79 2.65
N ALA A 299 16.05 12.96 2.33
CA ALA A 299 15.33 12.12 1.38
C ALA A 299 15.61 12.47 -0.10
N ALA A 300 16.15 13.66 -0.40
CA ALA A 300 16.62 14.02 -1.75
C ALA A 300 18.08 13.61 -2.00
N ALA A 301 18.90 13.65 -0.95
CA ALA A 301 20.35 13.40 -1.01
C ALA A 301 20.70 11.98 -1.46
N THR A 302 19.79 11.02 -1.31
CA THR A 302 20.04 9.63 -1.68
C THR A 302 20.02 9.36 -3.18
N SER A 303 19.56 10.31 -4.01
CA SER A 303 19.69 10.20 -5.48
C SER A 303 21.12 10.40 -6.00
N MET A 304 22.08 10.78 -5.14
CA MET A 304 23.48 11.03 -5.50
C MET A 304 24.47 9.92 -5.06
N LEU A 305 24.01 8.79 -4.50
CA LEU A 305 24.84 7.64 -4.08
C LEU A 305 24.46 6.35 -4.83
#